data_AF-A0A914T9B4-F1
#
_entry.id   AF-A0A914T9B4-F1
#
_cell.length_a   1.000
_cell.length_b   1.000
_cell.length_c   1.000
_cell.angle_alpha   90.00
_cell.angle_beta   90.00
_cell.angle_gamma   90.00
#
_symmetry.space_group_name_H-M   'P 1'
#
loop_
_entity.id
_entity.type
_entity.pdbx_description
1 polymer ?
#
loop_
_entity_poly.entity_id
_entity_poly.type
_entity_poly.pdbx_seq_one_letter_code
_entity_poly.pdbx_strand_id
1 'polypeptide(L)'
;MIKFGREEGDEEEQKKTKFLPAAEIYLPLYQKYLKESGSGFLVKSGLTFADFIVSEFLITLRQNSPEVLEKYPEILQYLDRIKNIPQLKEYYATRKE
;
A
#
# COMPACT_ATOMS: atom_id res chain seq x y z
N MET A 1 -9.55 -11.45 4.85
CA MET A 1 -10.54 -12.26 4.10
C MET A 1 -11.88 -12.24 4.80
N ILE A 2 -11.90 -12.28 6.14
CA ILE A 2 -13.10 -12.17 6.98
C ILE A 2 -13.81 -10.84 6.76
N LYS A 3 -13.10 -9.71 6.83
CA LYS A 3 -13.65 -8.37 6.53
C LYS A 3 -14.34 -8.22 5.17
N PHE A 4 -13.98 -9.07 4.21
CA PHE A 4 -14.58 -9.05 2.86
C PHE A 4 -15.69 -10.10 2.70
N GLY A 5 -16.17 -10.70 3.79
CA GLY A 5 -17.22 -11.72 3.79
C GLY A 5 -16.83 -13.02 3.09
N ARG A 6 -15.51 -13.27 2.89
CA ARG A 6 -15.02 -14.47 2.21
C ARG A 6 -14.77 -15.63 3.15
N GLU A 7 -14.63 -15.36 4.43
CA GLU A 7 -14.37 -16.32 5.50
C GLU A 7 -15.16 -15.88 6.74
N GLU A 8 -15.61 -16.84 7.56
CA GLU A 8 -16.16 -16.55 8.89
C GLU A 8 -15.01 -16.42 9.91
N GLY A 9 -15.16 -15.51 10.88
CA GLY A 9 -14.20 -15.36 11.98
C GLY A 9 -14.21 -13.96 12.61
N ASP A 10 -13.26 -13.71 13.51
CA ASP A 10 -13.10 -12.42 14.20
C ASP A 10 -12.16 -11.50 13.39
N GLU A 11 -12.69 -10.35 12.95
CA GLU A 11 -11.95 -9.35 12.17
C GLU A 11 -10.79 -8.71 12.95
N GLU A 12 -11.00 -8.44 14.24
CA GLU A 12 -9.99 -7.84 15.12
C GLU A 12 -8.86 -8.82 15.39
N GLU A 13 -9.19 -10.10 15.58
CA GLU A 13 -8.19 -11.16 15.70
C GLU A 13 -7.39 -11.31 14.40
N GLN A 14 -8.05 -11.33 13.23
CA GLN A 14 -7.37 -11.38 11.93
C GLN A 14 -6.47 -10.15 11.72
N LYS A 15 -6.93 -8.96 12.13
CA LYS A 15 -6.15 -7.73 12.04
C LYS A 15 -4.86 -7.84 12.85
N LYS A 16 -4.94 -8.29 14.10
CA LYS A 16 -3.79 -8.40 15.01
C LYS A 16 -2.83 -9.53 14.64
N THR A 17 -3.35 -10.68 14.23
CA THR A 17 -2.53 -11.88 14.01
C THR A 17 -1.95 -11.99 12.61
N LYS A 18 -2.60 -11.40 11.61
CA LYS A 18 -2.19 -11.53 10.20
C LYS A 18 -1.88 -10.18 9.55
N PHE A 19 -2.79 -9.21 9.65
CA PHE A 19 -2.70 -7.98 8.86
C PHE A 19 -1.58 -7.04 9.34
N LEU A 20 -1.54 -6.72 10.64
CA LEU A 20 -0.52 -5.83 11.19
C LEU A 20 0.90 -6.43 11.10
N PRO A 21 1.13 -7.72 11.44
CA PRO A 21 2.46 -8.32 11.28
C PRO A 21 2.94 -8.33 9.82
N ALA A 22 2.04 -8.54 8.86
CA ALA A 22 2.40 -8.43 7.44
C ALA A 22 2.86 -7.01 7.08
N ALA A 23 2.17 -5.97 7.55
CA ALA A 23 2.59 -4.59 7.33
C ALA A 23 3.97 -4.29 7.93
N GLU A 24 4.25 -4.78 9.14
CA GLU A 24 5.56 -4.62 9.80
C GLU A 24 6.70 -5.27 9.03
N ILE A 25 6.43 -6.37 8.29
CA ILE A 25 7.42 -7.04 7.43
C ILE A 25 7.59 -6.30 6.10
N TYR A 26 6.49 -5.93 5.45
CA TYR A 26 6.54 -5.45 4.05
C TYR A 26 6.89 -3.96 3.92
N LEU A 27 6.45 -3.09 4.85
CA LEU A 27 6.72 -1.66 4.75
C LEU A 27 8.24 -1.34 4.76
N PRO A 28 9.07 -1.92 5.64
CA PRO A 28 10.52 -1.73 5.58
C PRO A 28 11.14 -2.21 4.26
N LEU A 29 10.62 -3.29 3.68
CA LEU A 29 11.11 -3.81 2.39
C LEU A 29 10.79 -2.84 1.25
N TYR A 30 9.56 -2.32 1.19
CA TYR A 30 9.19 -1.32 0.18
C TYR A 30 10.00 -0.05 0.33
N GLN A 31 10.21 0.44 1.55
CA GLN A 31 11.07 1.60 1.80
C GLN A 31 12.50 1.35 1.31
N LYS A 32 13.06 0.17 1.60
CA LYS A 32 14.38 -0.23 1.10
C LYS A 32 14.43 -0.21 -0.43
N TYR A 33 13.45 -0.81 -1.10
CA TYR A 33 13.42 -0.85 -2.57
C TYR A 33 13.26 0.53 -3.20
N LEU A 34 12.41 1.39 -2.62
CA LEU A 34 12.27 2.78 -3.06
C LEU A 34 13.61 3.52 -2.97
N LYS A 35 14.34 3.37 -1.87
CA LYS A 35 15.65 3.97 -1.68
C LYS A 35 16.69 3.42 -2.66
N GLU A 36 16.77 2.10 -2.82
CA GLU A 36 17.72 1.45 -3.73
C GLU A 36 17.44 1.76 -5.21
N SER A 37 16.17 1.93 -5.58
CA SER A 37 15.79 2.25 -6.96
C SER A 37 16.36 3.58 -7.45
N GLY A 38 16.38 4.60 -6.60
CA GLY A 38 16.64 6.00 -6.95
C GLY A 38 15.67 6.63 -7.97
N SER A 39 14.70 5.87 -8.50
CA SER A 39 13.71 6.34 -9.48
C SER A 39 12.48 6.95 -8.80
N GLY A 40 12.32 6.66 -7.50
CA GLY A 40 11.13 6.87 -6.69
C GLY A 40 9.91 6.08 -7.17
N PHE A 41 10.17 4.97 -7.86
CA PHE A 41 9.30 3.80 -8.00
C PHE A 41 10.01 2.59 -7.37
N LEU A 42 9.38 1.42 -7.30
CA LEU A 42 9.99 0.27 -6.62
C LEU A 42 11.27 -0.26 -7.28
N VAL A 43 11.47 0.01 -8.57
CA VAL A 43 12.62 -0.48 -9.33
C VAL A 43 13.28 0.64 -10.13
N LYS A 44 14.57 0.46 -10.44
CA LYS A 44 15.41 1.48 -11.09
C LYS A 44 14.90 1.89 -12.49
N SER A 45 14.21 1.00 -13.19
CA SER A 45 13.64 1.27 -14.52
C SER A 45 12.42 2.20 -14.51
N GLY A 46 11.93 2.61 -13.33
CA GLY A 46 10.77 3.47 -13.17
C GLY A 46 9.48 2.68 -12.91
N LEU A 47 8.35 3.24 -13.33
CA LEU A 47 7.01 2.69 -13.08
C LEU A 47 6.84 1.31 -13.70
N THR A 48 6.38 0.35 -12.90
CA THR A 48 6.05 -1.01 -13.33
C THR A 48 4.75 -1.49 -12.72
N PHE A 49 4.28 -2.67 -13.13
CA PHE A 49 3.10 -3.29 -12.54
C PHE A 49 3.25 -3.56 -11.02
N ALA A 50 4.47 -3.78 -10.54
CA ALA A 50 4.74 -3.96 -9.11
C ALA A 50 4.30 -2.75 -8.30
N ASP A 51 4.45 -1.54 -8.85
CA ASP A 51 4.05 -0.31 -8.18
C ASP A 51 2.55 -0.25 -7.95
N PHE A 52 1.75 -0.72 -8.92
CA PHE A 52 0.30 -0.77 -8.76
C PHE A 52 -0.11 -1.77 -7.68
N ILE A 53 0.47 -2.98 -7.67
CA ILE A 53 0.17 -4.00 -6.65
C ILE A 53 0.49 -3.49 -5.25
N VAL A 54 1.66 -2.87 -5.05
CA VAL A 54 2.03 -2.32 -3.75
C VAL A 54 1.13 -1.13 -3.40
N SER A 55 0.81 -0.25 -4.35
CA SER A 55 -0.09 0.87 -4.09
C SER A 55 -1.48 0.42 -3.61
N GLU A 56 -2.03 -0.66 -4.18
CA GLU A 56 -3.31 -1.22 -3.76
C GLU A 56 -3.26 -1.78 -2.33
N PHE A 57 -2.17 -2.47 -2.00
CA PHE A 57 -1.93 -2.93 -0.64
C PHE A 57 -1.84 -1.75 0.34
N LEU A 58 -1.10 -0.70 -0.01
CA LEU A 58 -0.95 0.49 0.82
C LEU A 58 -2.27 1.26 1.00
N ILE A 59 -3.11 1.35 -0.04
CA ILE A 59 -4.45 1.94 0.07
C ILE A 59 -5.30 1.14 1.05
N THR A 60 -5.31 -0.19 0.92
CA THR A 60 -6.03 -1.07 1.85
C THR A 60 -5.51 -0.88 3.27
N LEU A 61 -4.18 -0.82 3.46
CA LEU A 61 -3.58 -0.56 4.76
C LEU A 61 -4.00 0.79 5.34
N ARG A 62 -3.99 1.85 4.53
CA ARG A 62 -4.42 3.19 4.94
C ARG A 62 -5.88 3.24 5.41
N GLN A 63 -6.76 2.50 4.75
CA GLN A 63 -8.19 2.46 5.12
C GLN A 63 -8.46 1.67 6.40
N ASN A 64 -7.59 0.72 6.75
CA ASN A 64 -7.83 -0.23 7.84
C ASN A 64 -6.98 0.04 9.10
N SER A 65 -5.79 0.59 8.90
CA SER A 65 -4.78 0.86 9.95
C SER A 65 -3.87 2.04 9.53
N PRO A 66 -4.42 3.27 9.37
CA PRO A 66 -3.64 4.43 8.92
C PRO A 66 -2.43 4.72 9.81
N GLU A 67 -2.51 4.45 11.11
CA GLU A 67 -1.46 4.65 12.11
C GLU A 67 -0.16 3.90 11.80
N VAL A 68 -0.24 2.83 11.02
CA VAL A 68 0.93 2.04 10.61
C VAL A 68 1.73 2.79 9.55
N LEU A 69 1.06 3.49 8.63
CA LEU A 69 1.68 4.20 7.52
C LEU A 69 2.29 5.54 7.92
N GLU A 70 1.78 6.17 8.98
CA GLU A 70 2.30 7.45 9.50
C GLU A 70 3.79 7.37 9.88
N LYS A 71 4.28 6.17 10.22
CA LYS A 71 5.69 5.90 10.51
C LYS A 71 6.59 5.89 9.27
N TYR A 72 6.02 5.90 8.07
CA TYR A 72 6.72 5.74 6.79
C TYR A 72 6.39 6.88 5.80
N PRO A 73 6.89 8.11 6.05
CA PRO A 73 6.59 9.25 5.20
C PRO A 73 7.03 9.07 3.73
N GLU A 74 8.12 8.34 3.48
CA GLU A 74 8.58 8.02 2.13
C GLU A 74 7.58 7.15 1.35
N ILE A 75 6.88 6.24 2.05
CA ILE A 75 5.85 5.39 1.47
C ILE A 75 4.60 6.21 1.14
N LEU A 76 4.24 7.19 1.99
CA LEU A 76 3.14 8.11 1.71
C LEU A 76 3.43 8.97 0.46
N GLN A 77 4.63 9.53 0.35
CA GLN A 77 5.05 10.28 -0.84
C GLN A 77 5.04 9.42 -2.10
N TYR A 78 5.48 8.16 -1.98
CA TYR A 78 5.42 7.19 -3.06
C TYR A 78 3.97 6.91 -3.50
N LEU A 79 3.05 6.72 -2.55
CA LEU A 79 1.64 6.50 -2.86
C LEU A 79 1.01 7.72 -3.55
N ASP A 80 1.31 8.93 -3.07
CA ASP A 80 0.83 10.18 -3.66
C ASP A 80 1.36 10.34 -5.10
N ARG A 81 2.60 9.96 -5.35
CA ARG A 81 3.17 9.97 -6.71
C ARG A 81 2.39 9.09 -7.66
N ILE A 82 2.04 7.87 -7.25
CA ILE A 82 1.25 6.93 -8.07
C ILE A 82 -0.15 7.50 -8.32
N LYS A 83 -0.82 8.01 -7.27
CA LYS A 83 -2.16 8.61 -7.38
C LYS A 83 -2.20 9.82 -8.32
N ASN A 84 -1.09 10.55 -8.43
CA ASN A 84 -0.97 11.72 -9.30
C ASN A 84 -0.51 11.42 -10.74
N ILE A 85 -0.31 10.15 -11.11
CA ILE A 85 -0.03 9.77 -12.50
C ILE A 85 -1.20 10.27 -13.37
N PRO A 86 -0.96 11.10 -14.40
CA PRO A 86 -2.02 11.72 -15.20
C PRO A 86 -3.05 10.73 -15.74
N GLN A 87 -2.59 9.56 -16.17
CA GLN A 87 -3.41 8.48 -16.72
C GLN A 87 -4.31 7.81 -15.68
N LEU A 88 -4.01 7.94 -14.38
CA LEU A 88 -4.80 7.34 -13.29
C LEU A 88 -5.79 8.33 -12.66
N LYS A 89 -5.77 9.61 -13.05
CA LYS A 89 -6.63 10.63 -12.45
C LYS A 89 -8.12 10.27 -12.54
N GLU A 90 -8.58 9.82 -13.70
CA GLU A 90 -9.98 9.42 -13.90
C GLU A 90 -10.33 8.18 -13.08
N TYR A 91 -9.41 7.22 -13.01
CA TYR A 91 -9.58 6.01 -12.20
C TYR A 91 -9.80 6.36 -10.73
N TYR A 92 -8.92 7.18 -10.15
CA TYR A 92 -9.06 7.56 -8.73
C TYR A 92 -10.23 8.52 -8.47
N ALA A 93 -10.66 9.31 -9.46
CA ALA A 93 -11.85 10.17 -9.33
C ALA A 93 -13.16 9.38 -9.31
N THR A 94 -13.22 8.24 -10.02
CA THR A 94 -14.45 7.45 -10.17
C THR A 94 -14.50 6.23 -9.24
N ARG A 95 -13.35 5.78 -8.75
CA ARG A 95 -13.26 4.67 -7.81
C ARG A 95 -13.90 5.02 -6.46
N LYS A 96 -14.80 4.14 -6.00
CA LYS A 96 -15.29 4.16 -4.62
C LYS A 96 -14.21 3.58 -3.70
N GLU A 97 -13.77 4.37 -2.73
CA GLU A 97 -12.88 3.93 -1.63
C GLU A 97 -13.66 3.20 -0.54
#